data_AF-A0A139R2S4-F1
#
_entry.id   AF-A0A139R2S4-F1
#
_cell.length_a   1.000
_cell.length_b   1.000
_cell.length_c   1.000
_cell.angle_alpha   90.00
_cell.angle_beta   90.00
_cell.angle_gamma   90.00
#
_symmetry.space_group_name_H-M   'P 1'
#
loop_
_entity.id
_entity.type
_entity.pdbx_description
1 polymer ?
#
loop_
_entity_poly.entity_id
_entity_poly.type
_entity_poly.pdbx_seq_one_letter_code
_entity_poly.pdbx_strand_id
1 'polypeptide(L)' 'MTDQIYDAMTEVPEVTDTEVKLVWYPAWTVEKMSRYARIALGIK' A
#
# COMPACT_ATOMS: atom_id res chain seq x y z
N MET A 1 7.51 -5.58 -10.70
CA MET A 1 6.13 -5.50 -10.10
C MET A 1 6.18 -5.12 -8.62
N THR A 2 7.20 -5.53 -7.86
CA THR A 2 7.44 -5.08 -6.47
C THR A 2 8.52 -4.00 -6.34
N ASP A 3 9.20 -3.66 -7.43
CA ASP A 3 10.40 -2.81 -7.44
C ASP A 3 10.13 -1.41 -6.87
N GLN A 4 8.97 -0.83 -7.18
CA GLN A 4 8.53 0.46 -6.62
C GLN A 4 8.39 0.45 -5.10
N ILE A 5 8.07 -0.71 -4.50
CA ILE A 5 7.92 -0.83 -3.03
C ILE A 5 9.31 -0.83 -2.39
N TYR A 6 10.28 -1.53 -3.00
CA TYR A 6 11.66 -1.57 -2.53
C TYR A 6 12.35 -0.21 -2.68
N ASP A 7 12.13 0.48 -3.78
CA ASP A 7 12.69 1.83 -4.02
C ASP A 7 12.19 2.82 -2.96
N ALA A 8 10.88 2.83 -2.68
CA ALA A 8 10.29 3.71 -1.67
C ALA A 8 10.80 3.43 -0.24
N MET A 9 11.09 2.18 0.07
CA MET A 9 11.65 1.81 1.38
C MET A 9 13.12 2.21 1.53
N THR A 10 13.84 2.37 0.42
CA THR A 10 15.25 2.82 0.40
C THR A 10 15.38 4.30 0.79
N GLU A 11 14.31 5.08 0.67
CA GLU A 11 14.26 6.47 1.15
C GLU A 11 14.31 6.58 2.67
N VAL A 12 14.01 5.50 3.41
CA VAL A 12 14.05 5.47 4.87
C VAL A 12 15.35 4.79 5.33
N PRO A 13 16.38 5.56 5.75
CA PRO A 13 17.72 5.03 6.00
C PRO A 13 17.82 4.09 7.21
N GLU A 14 16.79 4.01 8.06
CA GLU A 14 16.72 3.08 9.21
C GLU A 14 16.21 1.68 8.83
N VAL A 15 15.69 1.48 7.62
CA VAL A 15 15.14 0.20 7.17
C VAL A 15 16.25 -0.65 6.52
N THR A 16 16.77 -1.62 7.25
CA THR A 16 17.86 -2.50 6.80
C THR A 16 17.41 -3.72 6.01
N ASP A 17 16.17 -4.19 6.18
CA ASP A 17 15.63 -5.35 5.48
C ASP A 17 14.14 -5.14 5.17
N THR A 18 13.74 -5.48 3.94
CA THR A 18 12.36 -5.30 3.44
C THR A 18 11.81 -6.60 2.89
N GLU A 19 10.91 -7.22 3.63
CA GLU A 19 10.22 -8.43 3.20
C GLU A 19 8.77 -8.10 2.78
N VAL A 20 8.51 -8.01 1.48
CA VAL A 20 7.17 -7.71 0.95
C VAL A 20 6.38 -9.00 0.76
N LYS A 21 5.44 -9.26 1.67
CA LYS A 21 4.51 -10.41 1.60
C LYS A 21 3.19 -10.02 0.91
N LEU A 22 3.04 -10.41 -0.36
CA LEU A 22 1.78 -10.27 -1.10
C LEU A 22 0.79 -11.35 -0.64
N VAL A 23 -0.24 -10.93 0.09
CA VAL A 23 -1.32 -11.80 0.59
C VAL A 23 -2.63 -11.50 -0.14
N TRP A 24 -3.33 -12.54 -0.56
CA TRP A 24 -4.62 -12.44 -1.27
C TRP A 24 -5.83 -12.46 -0.33
N TYR A 25 -5.62 -12.81 0.94
CA TYR A 25 -6.64 -12.86 1.97
C TYR A 25 -6.21 -12.08 3.22
N PRO A 26 -7.11 -11.27 3.81
CA PRO A 26 -8.45 -10.94 3.33
C PRO A 26 -8.40 -10.06 2.08
N ALA A 27 -9.33 -10.28 1.14
CA ALA A 27 -9.44 -9.46 -0.07
C ALA A 27 -9.55 -7.96 0.28
N TRP A 28 -8.98 -7.11 -0.56
CA TRP A 28 -9.08 -5.67 -0.38
C TRP A 28 -10.50 -5.19 -0.74
N THR A 29 -11.10 -4.38 0.13
CA THR A 29 -12.45 -3.84 -0.05
C THR A 29 -12.42 -2.32 -0.03
N VAL A 30 -13.39 -1.69 -0.69
CA VAL A 30 -13.48 -0.22 -0.78
C VAL A 30 -13.64 0.47 0.58
N GLU A 31 -14.12 -0.26 1.59
CA GLU A 31 -14.22 0.20 2.97
C GLU A 31 -12.85 0.50 3.60
N LYS A 32 -11.79 -0.17 3.12
CA LYS A 32 -10.40 0.06 3.57
C LYS A 32 -9.81 1.36 3.01
N MET A 33 -10.50 2.05 2.10
CA MET A 33 -10.08 3.37 1.63
C MET A 33 -10.35 4.46 2.65
N SER A 34 -9.43 5.41 2.77
CA SER A 34 -9.64 6.61 3.58
C SER A 34 -10.83 7.43 3.06
N ARG A 35 -11.45 8.23 3.93
CA ARG A 35 -12.56 9.13 3.56
C ARG A 35 -12.19 10.04 2.38
N TYR A 36 -10.96 10.58 2.38
CA TYR A 36 -10.48 11.44 1.32
C TYR A 36 -10.38 10.70 -0.03
N ALA A 37 -9.85 9.48 -0.01
CA ALA A 37 -9.75 8.64 -1.21
C ALA A 37 -11.13 8.31 -1.80
N ARG A 38 -12.14 8.02 -0.95
CA ARG A 38 -13.52 7.79 -1.44
C ARG A 38 -14.13 9.02 -2.10
N ILE A 39 -13.91 10.21 -1.51
CA ILE A 39 -14.38 11.48 -2.09
C ILE A 39 -13.69 11.76 -3.42
N ALA A 40 -12.37 11.60 -3.48
CA ALA A 40 -11.58 11.84 -4.70
C ALA A 40 -11.98 10.89 -5.85
N LEU A 41 -12.41 9.67 -5.52
CA LEU A 41 -12.83 8.65 -6.48
C LEU A 41 -14.34 8.65 -6.75
N GLY A 42 -15.13 9.51 -6.09
CA GLY A 42 -16.58 9.59 -6.26
C GLY A 42 -17.36 8.36 -5.76
N ILE A 43 -16.76 7.55 -4.89
CA ILE A 43 -17.40 6.35 -4.33
C ILE A 43 -18.20 6.76 -3.10
N LYS A 44 -19.52 6.60 -3.15
CA LYS A 44 -20.47 6.99 -2.10
C LYS A 44 -20.76 5.84 -1.14
#